data_AF-A0A7X7NNP0-F1
#
_entry.id   AF-A0A7X7NNP0-F1
#
_cell.length_a   1.000
_cell.length_b   1.000
_cell.length_c   1.000
_cell.angle_alpha   90.00
_cell.angle_beta   90.00
_cell.angle_gamma   90.00
#
_symmetry.space_group_name_H-M   'P 1'
#
loop_
_entity.id
_entity.type
_entity.pdbx_description
1 polymer ?
#
loop_
_entity_poly.entity_id
_entity_poly.type
_entity_poly.pdbx_seq_one_letter_code
_entity_poly.pdbx_strand_id
1 'polypeptide(L)'
;CFRTDVPPRSGESPAELTEEMILEQFHRTDFALPTMSIEPPDGRTLVNLPVFYQLIWPTDGYEPGEIDTTDIIGFEVRIRPTLDSATYHFGDGESSGPTASLGGPYPDGDITHEYTSAVTVEPHITVVYGGEVSVDGGPWSTIPGTATIDGPLSPLDVLTSNNRLYGD
;
A
#
# COMPACT_ATOMS: atom_id res chain seq x y z
N CYS A 1 38.27 52.27 17.95
CA CYS A 1 37.72 50.91 18.05
C CYS A 1 37.19 50.52 16.68
N PHE A 2 37.89 49.66 15.94
CA PHE A 2 37.38 49.15 14.66
C PHE A 2 36.29 48.12 14.96
N ARG A 3 35.10 48.33 14.41
CA ARG A 3 33.99 47.37 14.43
C ARG A 3 34.29 46.35 13.34
N THR A 4 34.46 45.09 13.73
CA THR A 4 34.66 43.98 12.81
C THR A 4 33.29 43.60 12.24
N ASP A 5 32.83 44.34 11.24
CA ASP A 5 31.72 43.88 10.39
C ASP A 5 32.29 42.82 9.44
N VAL A 6 32.23 41.56 9.85
CA VAL A 6 32.47 40.42 8.95
C VAL A 6 31.20 40.25 8.12
N PRO A 7 31.20 40.56 6.81
CA PRO A 7 30.04 40.28 5.98
C PRO A 7 29.84 38.75 5.90
N PRO A 8 28.58 38.27 5.79
CA PRO A 8 28.33 36.88 5.48
C PRO A 8 29.07 36.50 4.19
N ARG A 9 29.64 35.29 4.15
CA ARG A 9 30.36 34.76 3.00
C ARG A 9 29.40 34.74 1.80
N SER A 10 29.56 35.69 0.88
CA SER A 10 28.76 35.75 -0.35
C SER A 10 29.00 34.50 -1.18
N GLY A 11 27.95 33.70 -1.43
CA GLY A 11 28.02 32.62 -2.43
C GLY A 11 27.07 31.44 -2.24
N GLU A 12 26.52 31.19 -1.04
CA GLU A 12 25.52 30.15 -0.85
C GLU A 12 24.13 30.76 -1.12
N SER A 13 23.52 30.41 -2.26
CA SER A 13 22.07 30.57 -2.39
C SER A 13 21.42 29.87 -1.19
N PRO A 14 20.47 30.50 -0.49
CA PRO A 14 19.73 29.80 0.54
C PRO A 14 19.17 28.52 -0.07
N ALA A 15 19.27 27.40 0.64
CA ALA A 15 18.73 26.14 0.14
C ALA A 15 17.21 26.33 -0.06
N GLU A 16 16.75 26.18 -1.30
CA GLU A 16 15.34 26.27 -1.66
C GLU A 16 14.75 24.87 -1.67
N LEU A 17 13.56 24.70 -1.08
CA LEU A 17 12.85 23.42 -1.13
C LEU A 17 12.36 23.18 -2.56
N THR A 18 12.80 22.10 -3.19
CA THR A 18 12.40 21.74 -4.55
C THR A 18 11.38 20.61 -4.56
N GLU A 19 10.61 20.50 -5.64
CA GLU A 19 9.67 19.40 -5.85
C GLU A 19 10.39 18.04 -5.91
N GLU A 20 11.60 17.99 -6.48
CA GLU A 20 12.43 16.79 -6.53
C GLU A 20 12.78 16.28 -5.13
N MET A 21 13.07 17.18 -4.18
CA MET A 21 13.33 16.80 -2.80
C MET A 21 12.10 16.25 -2.10
N ILE A 22 10.92 16.82 -2.38
CA ILE A 22 9.64 16.32 -1.85
C ILE A 22 9.34 14.93 -2.43
N LEU A 23 9.56 14.74 -3.74
CA LEU A 23 9.35 13.45 -4.41
C LEU A 23 10.33 12.39 -3.88
N GLU A 24 11.59 12.76 -3.69
CA GLU A 24 12.59 11.88 -3.09
C GLU A 24 12.19 11.49 -1.67
N GLN A 25 11.69 12.44 -0.86
CA GLN A 25 11.21 12.15 0.48
C GLN A 25 9.95 11.26 0.46
N PHE A 26 9.03 11.49 -0.47
CA PHE A 26 7.87 10.63 -0.68
C PHE A 26 8.29 9.18 -0.96
N HIS A 27 9.29 8.97 -1.81
CA HIS A 27 9.83 7.63 -2.06
C HIS A 27 10.62 7.02 -0.90
N ARG A 28 11.00 7.83 0.10
CA ARG A 28 11.61 7.38 1.35
C ARG A 28 10.59 7.19 2.48
N THR A 29 9.33 7.55 2.26
CA THR A 29 8.26 7.32 3.24
C THR A 29 8.13 5.82 3.46
N ASP A 30 8.08 5.43 4.73
CA ASP A 30 7.88 4.03 5.13
C ASP A 30 6.40 3.67 4.96
N PHE A 31 5.95 3.43 3.73
CA PHE A 31 4.54 3.11 3.46
C PHE A 31 4.14 1.81 4.15
N ALA A 32 2.91 1.78 4.68
CA ALA A 32 2.35 0.55 5.23
C ALA A 32 2.30 -0.53 4.14
N LEU A 33 2.80 -1.73 4.42
CA LEU A 33 2.72 -2.83 3.46
C LEU A 33 1.29 -3.37 3.43
N PRO A 34 0.60 -3.41 2.27
CA PRO A 34 -0.76 -3.92 2.21
C PRO A 34 -0.78 -5.40 2.59
N THR A 35 -1.62 -5.77 3.55
CA THR A 35 -1.82 -7.18 3.92
C THR A 35 -3.17 -7.68 3.41
N MET A 36 -3.27 -8.99 3.23
CA MET A 36 -4.45 -9.63 2.69
C MET A 36 -5.12 -10.47 3.77
N SER A 37 -6.42 -10.22 4.00
CA SER A 37 -7.30 -11.16 4.69
C SER A 37 -8.03 -12.00 3.64
N ILE A 38 -8.14 -13.30 3.88
CA ILE A 38 -8.76 -14.28 2.98
C ILE A 38 -9.86 -15.02 3.74
N GLU A 39 -11.05 -15.12 3.13
CA GLU A 39 -12.13 -15.99 3.60
C GLU A 39 -12.50 -17.04 2.55
N PRO A 40 -12.67 -18.32 2.91
CA PRO A 40 -12.67 -18.87 4.28
C PRO A 40 -11.31 -18.78 5.00
N PRO A 41 -11.32 -18.70 6.34
CA PRO A 41 -10.09 -18.59 7.13
C PRO A 41 -9.27 -19.90 7.07
N ASP A 42 -8.12 -19.91 7.74
CA ASP A 42 -7.20 -21.05 7.88
C ASP A 42 -6.42 -21.44 6.61
N GLY A 43 -6.42 -20.58 5.58
CA GLY A 43 -5.59 -20.77 4.38
C GLY A 43 -6.01 -21.98 3.55
N ARG A 44 -7.29 -22.35 3.58
CA ARG A 44 -7.84 -23.50 2.84
C ARG A 44 -9.19 -23.18 2.25
N THR A 45 -9.40 -23.55 1.00
CA THR A 45 -10.71 -23.48 0.34
C THR A 45 -10.97 -24.74 -0.48
N LEU A 46 -12.20 -24.87 -0.99
CA LEU A 46 -12.54 -25.89 -1.97
C LEU A 46 -12.63 -25.27 -3.36
N VAL A 47 -12.36 -26.07 -4.37
CA VAL A 47 -12.64 -25.71 -5.77
C VAL A 47 -14.11 -25.31 -5.94
N ASN A 48 -14.36 -24.33 -6.81
CA ASN A 48 -15.69 -23.79 -7.14
C ASN A 48 -16.45 -23.19 -5.95
N LEU A 49 -15.75 -22.75 -4.90
CA LEU A 49 -16.32 -21.92 -3.85
C LEU A 49 -15.73 -20.51 -3.94
N PRO A 50 -16.56 -19.46 -3.76
CA PRO A 50 -16.06 -18.10 -3.74
C PRO A 50 -15.15 -17.88 -2.54
N VAL A 51 -13.95 -17.38 -2.82
CA VAL A 51 -12.99 -16.89 -1.83
C VAL A 51 -13.07 -15.37 -1.84
N PHE A 52 -13.21 -14.77 -0.66
CA PHE A 52 -13.31 -13.33 -0.47
C PHE A 52 -11.95 -12.78 -0.02
N TYR A 53 -11.57 -11.63 -0.58
CA TYR A 53 -10.30 -10.98 -0.29
C TYR A 53 -10.54 -9.58 0.24
N GLN A 54 -9.75 -9.19 1.24
CA GLN A 54 -9.79 -7.85 1.80
C GLN A 54 -8.38 -7.32 2.02
N LEU A 55 -8.14 -6.09 1.57
CA LEU A 55 -6.94 -5.33 1.91
C LEU A 55 -7.07 -4.80 3.34
N ILE A 56 -6.09 -5.14 4.18
CA ILE A 56 -5.95 -4.63 5.54
C ILE A 56 -4.62 -3.88 5.66
N TRP A 57 -4.67 -2.69 6.24
CA TRP A 57 -3.48 -1.93 6.58
C TRP A 57 -2.93 -2.37 7.94
N PRO A 58 -1.62 -2.69 8.04
CA PRO A 58 -0.97 -2.95 9.31
C PRO A 58 -0.79 -1.65 10.11
N THR A 59 -0.37 -1.78 11.37
CA THR A 59 0.01 -0.63 12.22
C THR A 59 1.43 -0.13 11.92
N ASP A 60 2.26 -0.95 11.25
CA ASP A 60 3.62 -0.57 10.86
C ASP A 60 3.61 0.14 9.50
N GLY A 61 4.35 1.26 9.42
CA GLY A 61 4.37 2.15 8.26
C GLY A 61 3.19 3.12 8.21
N TYR A 62 3.15 3.95 7.17
CA TYR A 62 2.11 4.96 6.98
C TYR A 62 1.04 4.48 6.01
N GLU A 63 -0.18 4.27 6.51
CA GLU A 63 -1.34 3.94 5.68
C GLU A 63 -1.93 5.19 4.98
N PRO A 64 -2.81 5.02 3.97
CA PRO A 64 -3.50 6.15 3.38
C PRO A 64 -4.22 7.03 4.42
N GLY A 65 -3.87 8.31 4.46
CA GLY A 65 -4.45 9.30 5.37
C GLY A 65 -3.59 9.61 6.60
N GLU A 66 -2.61 8.78 6.96
CA GLU A 66 -1.66 9.09 8.02
C GLU A 66 -0.63 10.13 7.57
N ILE A 67 0.05 10.77 8.52
CA ILE A 67 0.97 11.88 8.24
C ILE A 67 2.38 11.53 8.68
N ASP A 68 3.28 11.39 7.70
CA ASP A 68 4.72 11.37 7.92
C ASP A 68 5.23 12.82 8.00
N THR A 69 5.93 13.17 9.08
CA THR A 69 6.47 14.52 9.29
C THR A 69 7.98 14.46 9.36
N THR A 70 8.64 15.26 8.53
CA THR A 70 10.09 15.32 8.45
C THR A 70 10.59 16.73 8.15
N ASP A 71 11.85 16.99 8.47
CA ASP A 71 12.51 18.25 8.17
C ASP A 71 13.38 18.10 6.91
N ILE A 72 13.09 18.89 5.88
CA ILE A 72 13.90 18.96 4.66
C ILE A 72 14.52 20.35 4.58
N ILE A 73 15.85 20.43 4.71
CA ILE A 73 16.64 21.68 4.65
C ILE A 73 16.06 22.85 5.49
N GLY A 74 15.42 22.53 6.62
CA GLY A 74 14.84 23.50 7.56
C GLY A 74 13.36 23.84 7.34
N PHE A 75 12.69 23.19 6.38
CA PHE A 75 11.24 23.24 6.19
C PHE A 75 10.59 22.01 6.83
N GLU A 76 9.50 22.21 7.57
CA GLU A 76 8.64 21.11 8.01
C GLU A 76 7.86 20.61 6.80
N VAL A 77 8.09 19.36 6.40
CA VAL A 77 7.40 18.71 5.31
C VAL A 77 6.57 17.58 5.86
N ARG A 78 5.25 17.68 5.64
CA ARG A 78 4.27 16.68 6.05
C ARG A 78 3.77 15.97 4.80
N ILE A 79 3.92 14.66 4.74
CA ILE A 79 3.48 13.82 3.64
C ILE A 79 2.30 12.99 4.14
N ARG A 80 1.21 13.00 3.39
CA ARG A 80 0.03 12.18 3.61
C ARG A 80 -0.12 11.20 2.45
N PRO A 81 0.14 9.90 2.64
CA PRO A 81 -0.10 8.89 1.62
C PRO A 81 -1.59 8.85 1.25
N THR A 82 -1.88 8.52 -0.01
CA THR A 82 -3.24 8.29 -0.51
C THR A 82 -3.29 6.97 -1.27
N LEU A 83 -4.39 6.24 -1.17
CA LEU A 83 -4.61 5.07 -2.03
C LEU A 83 -4.93 5.57 -3.44
N ASP A 84 -4.05 5.30 -4.40
CA ASP A 84 -4.34 5.52 -5.81
C ASP A 84 -5.09 4.30 -6.38
N SER A 85 -4.52 3.10 -6.21
CA SER A 85 -5.16 1.85 -6.62
C SER A 85 -4.57 0.62 -5.92
N ALA A 86 -5.35 -0.47 -5.90
CA ALA A 86 -4.94 -1.79 -5.46
C ALA A 86 -5.22 -2.83 -6.56
N THR A 87 -4.33 -3.81 -6.70
CA THR A 87 -4.50 -4.98 -7.56
C THR A 87 -4.35 -6.24 -6.71
N TYR A 88 -5.37 -7.10 -6.75
CA TYR A 88 -5.41 -8.36 -6.03
C TYR A 88 -4.95 -9.46 -6.97
N HIS A 89 -3.84 -10.11 -6.63
CA HIS A 89 -3.31 -11.25 -7.38
C HIS A 89 -3.75 -12.54 -6.69
N PHE A 90 -4.40 -13.45 -7.41
CA PHE A 90 -4.94 -14.69 -6.83
C PHE A 90 -3.97 -15.87 -6.87
N GLY A 91 -2.78 -15.69 -7.46
CA GLY A 91 -1.70 -16.68 -7.45
C GLY A 91 -1.82 -17.80 -8.48
N ASP A 92 -2.91 -17.86 -9.25
CA ASP A 92 -3.13 -18.80 -10.37
C ASP A 92 -3.00 -18.14 -11.75
N GLY A 93 -2.56 -16.88 -11.79
CA GLY A 93 -2.42 -16.07 -13.00
C GLY A 93 -3.58 -15.10 -13.22
N GLU A 94 -4.65 -15.19 -12.44
CA GLU A 94 -5.76 -14.23 -12.45
C GLU A 94 -5.58 -13.13 -11.40
N SER A 95 -6.21 -11.99 -11.65
CA SER A 95 -6.20 -10.83 -10.75
C SER A 95 -7.47 -10.00 -10.86
N SER A 96 -7.73 -9.18 -9.84
CA SER A 96 -8.79 -8.16 -9.82
C SER A 96 -8.21 -6.77 -9.58
N GLY A 97 -8.74 -5.78 -10.28
CA GLY A 97 -8.25 -4.39 -10.26
C GLY A 97 -7.52 -4.00 -11.56
N PRO A 98 -6.86 -2.82 -11.59
CA PRO A 98 -6.70 -1.88 -10.48
C PRO A 98 -8.04 -1.30 -9.99
N THR A 99 -8.20 -1.12 -8.68
CA THR A 99 -9.43 -0.61 -8.04
C THR A 99 -9.13 0.21 -6.79
N ALA A 100 -10.06 1.05 -6.34
CA ALA A 100 -10.02 1.69 -5.02
C ALA A 100 -10.76 0.87 -3.94
N SER A 101 -11.41 -0.23 -4.32
CA SER A 101 -12.08 -1.11 -3.35
C SER A 101 -11.05 -1.84 -2.47
N LEU A 102 -11.33 -1.86 -1.17
CA LEU A 102 -10.56 -2.64 -0.19
C LEU A 102 -11.05 -4.10 -0.13
N GLY A 103 -12.00 -4.50 -0.97
CA GLY A 103 -12.64 -5.79 -0.84
C GLY A 103 -13.52 -5.86 0.40
N GLY A 104 -13.62 -7.06 0.97
CA GLY A 104 -14.35 -7.25 2.20
C GLY A 104 -14.61 -8.72 2.50
N PRO A 105 -15.07 -9.02 3.72
CA PRO A 105 -15.45 -10.37 4.11
C PRO A 105 -16.79 -10.77 3.48
N TYR A 106 -17.11 -12.06 3.54
CA TYR A 106 -18.45 -12.55 3.25
C TYR A 106 -19.49 -11.91 4.20
N PRO A 107 -20.73 -11.64 3.74
CA PRO A 107 -21.26 -11.84 2.39
C PRO A 107 -21.12 -10.64 1.46
N ASP A 108 -20.67 -9.49 1.97
CA ASP A 108 -20.79 -8.21 1.28
C ASP A 108 -19.52 -7.81 0.50
N GLY A 109 -18.42 -8.55 0.66
CA GLY A 109 -17.17 -8.30 -0.05
C GLY A 109 -17.31 -8.41 -1.57
N ASP A 110 -16.69 -7.48 -2.28
CA ASP A 110 -16.80 -7.31 -3.73
C ASP A 110 -15.58 -7.83 -4.52
N ILE A 111 -14.49 -8.17 -3.81
CA ILE A 111 -13.33 -8.83 -4.41
C ILE A 111 -13.38 -10.31 -4.08
N THR A 112 -13.77 -11.11 -5.08
CA THR A 112 -13.91 -12.55 -4.96
C THR A 112 -13.20 -13.29 -6.09
N HIS A 113 -12.76 -14.52 -5.82
CA HIS A 113 -12.23 -15.43 -6.85
C HIS A 113 -12.68 -16.87 -6.60
N GLU A 114 -12.89 -17.63 -7.66
CA GLU A 114 -13.21 -19.06 -7.61
C GLU A 114 -12.12 -19.87 -8.31
N TYR A 115 -11.49 -20.78 -7.56
CA TYR A 115 -10.47 -21.67 -8.13
C TYR A 115 -11.11 -22.93 -8.74
N THR A 116 -10.68 -23.30 -9.93
CA THR A 116 -11.27 -24.43 -10.70
C THR A 116 -10.53 -25.75 -10.54
N SER A 117 -9.32 -25.74 -9.97
CA SER A 117 -8.46 -26.91 -9.79
C SER A 117 -7.82 -26.91 -8.40
N ALA A 118 -7.53 -28.08 -7.85
CA ALA A 118 -6.80 -28.17 -6.60
C ALA A 118 -5.31 -27.83 -6.82
N VAL A 119 -4.82 -26.87 -6.05
CA VAL A 119 -3.49 -26.28 -6.17
C VAL A 119 -3.17 -25.46 -4.91
N THR A 120 -1.89 -25.33 -4.56
CA THR A 120 -1.45 -24.33 -3.58
C THR A 120 -1.06 -23.07 -4.35
N VAL A 121 -1.66 -21.93 -3.99
CA VAL A 121 -1.40 -20.62 -4.58
C VAL A 121 -0.89 -19.65 -3.54
N GLU A 122 -0.28 -18.56 -4.00
CA GLU A 122 0.27 -17.49 -3.16
C GLU A 122 -0.33 -16.11 -3.51
N PRO A 123 -1.62 -15.87 -3.17
CA PRO A 123 -2.24 -14.57 -3.31
C PRO A 123 -1.46 -13.43 -2.63
N HIS A 124 -1.50 -12.24 -3.23
CA HIS A 124 -0.96 -11.00 -2.64
C HIS A 124 -1.65 -9.78 -3.24
N ILE A 125 -1.37 -8.61 -2.67
CA ILE A 125 -1.92 -7.32 -3.13
C ILE A 125 -0.77 -6.41 -3.51
N THR A 126 -0.85 -5.79 -4.68
CA THR A 126 0.01 -4.68 -5.06
C THR A 126 -0.79 -3.39 -4.91
N VAL A 127 -0.24 -2.41 -4.18
CA VAL A 127 -0.81 -1.08 -4.02
C VAL A 127 0.03 -0.06 -4.76
N VAL A 128 -0.65 0.86 -5.44
CA VAL A 128 -0.09 2.13 -5.88
C VAL A 128 -0.53 3.21 -4.90
N TYR A 129 0.46 3.83 -4.25
CA TYR A 129 0.30 5.00 -3.42
C TYR A 129 0.45 6.25 -4.26
N GLY A 130 -0.48 7.19 -4.07
CA GLY A 130 -0.22 8.61 -4.30
C GLY A 130 0.16 9.29 -2.98
N GLY A 131 0.30 10.61 -3.02
CA GLY A 131 0.53 11.37 -1.80
C GLY A 131 0.16 12.83 -1.95
N GLU A 132 -0.06 13.46 -0.80
CA GLU A 132 -0.21 14.90 -0.66
C GLU A 132 0.89 15.42 0.27
N VAL A 133 1.34 16.65 0.03
CA VAL A 133 2.36 17.33 0.82
C VAL A 133 1.81 18.64 1.39
N SER A 134 2.22 18.97 2.60
CA SER A 134 2.03 20.28 3.23
C SER A 134 3.36 20.75 3.81
N VAL A 135 3.75 21.98 3.47
CA VAL A 135 5.03 22.59 3.88
C VAL A 135 4.78 23.71 4.88
N ASP A 136 5.47 23.71 6.01
CA ASP A 136 5.40 24.71 7.09
C ASP A 136 3.96 25.06 7.51
N GLY A 137 3.10 24.06 7.64
CA GLY A 137 1.69 24.29 8.01
C GLY A 137 0.78 24.78 6.87
N GLY A 138 1.30 24.90 5.64
CA GLY A 138 0.58 25.37 4.46
C GLY A 138 -0.54 24.42 3.98
N PRO A 139 -1.27 24.79 2.91
CA PRO A 139 -2.30 23.92 2.34
C PRO A 139 -1.70 22.61 1.81
N TRP A 140 -2.50 21.56 1.79
CA TRP A 140 -2.14 20.29 1.14
C TRP A 140 -2.15 20.45 -0.38
N SER A 141 -1.16 19.86 -1.04
CA SER A 141 -1.06 19.76 -2.50
C SER A 141 -0.65 18.36 -2.93
N THR A 142 -1.15 17.87 -4.05
CA THR A 142 -0.76 16.56 -4.60
C THR A 142 0.72 16.51 -4.95
N ILE A 143 1.39 15.43 -4.58
CA ILE A 143 2.75 15.11 -5.00
C ILE A 143 2.67 14.50 -6.41
N PRO A 144 3.39 15.02 -7.42
CA PRO A 144 3.34 14.50 -8.79
C PRO A 144 4.19 13.23 -8.95
N GLY A 145 3.81 12.17 -8.23
CA GLY A 145 4.47 10.87 -8.26
C GLY A 145 3.65 9.80 -7.54
N THR A 146 4.04 8.55 -7.76
CA THR A 146 3.41 7.38 -7.11
C THR A 146 4.46 6.40 -6.62
N ALA A 147 4.13 5.60 -5.62
CA ALA A 147 4.97 4.52 -5.12
C ALA A 147 4.21 3.19 -5.23
N THR A 148 4.82 2.18 -5.84
CA THR A 148 4.23 0.84 -5.97
C THR A 148 4.81 -0.08 -4.91
N ILE A 149 3.95 -0.67 -4.08
CA ILE A 149 4.32 -1.53 -2.97
C ILE A 149 3.62 -2.89 -3.11
N ASP A 150 4.40 -3.96 -3.10
CA ASP A 150 3.89 -5.33 -3.08
C ASP A 150 3.75 -5.81 -1.63
N GLY A 151 2.57 -6.34 -1.30
CA GLY A 151 2.30 -7.00 -0.04
C GLY A 151 2.93 -8.40 0.05
N PRO A 152 2.97 -8.99 1.25
CA PRO A 152 3.48 -10.34 1.43
C PRO A 152 2.58 -11.38 0.75
N LEU A 153 3.20 -12.48 0.31
CA LEU A 153 2.49 -13.65 -0.19
C LEU A 153 1.70 -14.33 0.93
N SER A 154 0.46 -14.73 0.62
CA SER A 154 -0.47 -15.37 1.55
C SER A 154 -0.85 -16.77 1.04
N PRO A 155 -0.18 -17.85 1.51
CA PRO A 155 -0.43 -19.20 1.02
C PRO A 155 -1.88 -19.65 1.23
N LEU A 156 -2.48 -20.23 0.18
CA LEU A 156 -3.83 -20.78 0.19
C LEU A 156 -3.85 -22.15 -0.51
N ASP A 157 -4.32 -23.17 0.21
CA ASP A 157 -4.53 -24.51 -0.34
C ASP A 157 -5.95 -24.66 -0.89
N VAL A 158 -6.06 -24.85 -2.20
CA VAL A 158 -7.31 -25.18 -2.88
C VAL A 158 -7.46 -26.69 -2.97
N LEU A 159 -8.52 -27.23 -2.37
CA LEU A 159 -8.73 -28.67 -2.24
C LEU A 159 -9.96 -29.14 -3.05
N THR A 160 -10.00 -30.44 -3.34
CA THR A 160 -11.22 -31.11 -3.84
C THR A 160 -11.91 -31.86 -2.71
N SER A 161 -13.24 -31.95 -2.76
CA SER A 161 -14.01 -32.83 -1.88
C SER A 161 -14.47 -34.06 -2.67
N ASN A 162 -14.25 -35.25 -2.10
CA ASN A 162 -14.71 -36.51 -2.66
C ASN A 162 -15.72 -37.15 -1.70
N ASN A 163 -16.95 -37.34 -2.15
CA ASN A 163 -17.97 -38.04 -1.37
C ASN A 163 -17.92 -39.55 -1.68
N ARG A 164 -17.93 -40.39 -0.64
CA ARG A 164 -18.05 -41.84 -0.77
C ARG A 164 -19.12 -42.36 0.19
N LEU A 165 -20.05 -43.16 -0.33
CA LEU A 165 -20.97 -43.94 0.47
C LEU A 165 -20.34 -45.31 0.77
N TYR A 166 -20.40 -45.74 2.04
CA TYR A 166 -20.12 -47.13 2.41
C TYR A 166 -21.43 -47.91 2.29
N GLY A 167 -21.39 -49.05 1.60
CA GLY A 167 -22.48 -50.03 1.61
C GLY A 167 -22.19 -51.11 2.65
N ASP A 168 -23.23 -51.53 3.38
CA ASP A 168 -23.24 -52.70 4.29
C ASP A 168 -22.91 -54.01 3.58
#